data_AF-H6LHA4-F1
#
_entry.id   AF-H6LHA4-F1
#
_cell.length_a   1.000
_cell.length_b   1.000
_cell.length_c   1.000
_cell.angle_alpha   90.00
_cell.angle_beta   90.00
_cell.angle_gamma   90.00
#
_symmetry.space_group_name_H-M   'P 1'
#
loop_
_entity.id
_entity.type
_entity.pdbx_description
1 polymer ?
#
loop_
_entity_poly.entity_id
_entity_poly.type
_entity_poly.pdbx_seq_one_letter_code
_entity_poly.pdbx_strand_id
1 'polypeptide(L)'
;MNYKELNQCLKKNEISPVYLFTGPEQYIGHIMEKTLIDTEIAKGLEPLNLTIYSDKNIDVSEFLATCETLPMMSRKRIVIVREEAQLDKISDKKVLDRINAYLEKPCLSTLLIIYWEQPDKRKKMYKNLIKTGSLVVFEKLDMSDLQTWIIRRMKNAQKQMNRAALELFIQRSMYLMNEKKTMEMVDNELNSLIDYAGDRNEITKEDVLLILPQSVEEGIFKLIDYAISGKKDQALLMLNQFYMEGESPFGIFSLLLRQIRMLLMVKIYTSRGLAAKAVATEMKLAPFIVNKVLKNGKHYPIDNLWEIMIIGADLDAQMKLGEIDQNFALELFLMKIA
;
A
#
# COMPACT_ATOMS: atom_id res chain seq x y z
N MET A 1 -1.24 -1.85 -17.75
CA MET A 1 -1.69 -0.47 -17.56
C MET A 1 -1.76 -0.14 -16.09
N ASN A 2 -1.70 1.14 -15.70
CA ASN A 2 -1.95 1.61 -14.34
C ASN A 2 -3.36 2.23 -14.21
N TYR A 3 -3.75 2.66 -13.00
CA TYR A 3 -5.07 3.23 -12.74
C TYR A 3 -5.33 4.56 -13.51
N LYS A 4 -4.29 5.33 -13.84
CA LYS A 4 -4.43 6.58 -14.61
C LYS A 4 -4.75 6.29 -16.07
N GLU A 5 -4.05 5.32 -16.65
CA GLU A 5 -4.30 4.85 -18.01
C GLU A 5 -5.71 4.25 -18.12
N LEU A 6 -6.15 3.46 -17.13
CA LEU A 6 -7.53 2.98 -17.07
C LEU A 6 -8.55 4.13 -17.02
N ASN A 7 -8.30 5.16 -16.21
CA ASN A 7 -9.13 6.37 -16.19
C ASN A 7 -9.19 7.09 -17.55
N GLN A 8 -8.10 7.09 -18.31
CA GLN A 8 -8.09 7.67 -19.66
C GLN A 8 -8.91 6.83 -20.64
N CYS A 9 -8.78 5.50 -20.59
CA CYS A 9 -9.60 4.57 -21.37
C CYS A 9 -11.10 4.75 -21.08
N LEU A 10 -11.48 4.87 -19.80
CA LEU A 10 -12.85 5.17 -19.39
C LEU A 10 -13.38 6.47 -20.00
N LYS A 11 -12.59 7.55 -19.95
CA LYS A 11 -12.97 8.84 -20.56
C LYS A 11 -13.13 8.77 -22.08
N LYS A 12 -12.40 7.88 -22.74
CA LYS A 12 -12.50 7.64 -24.19
C LYS A 12 -13.54 6.59 -24.56
N ASN A 13 -14.21 5.96 -23.58
CA ASN A 13 -15.12 4.84 -23.78
C ASN A 13 -14.44 3.62 -24.46
N GLU A 14 -13.14 3.43 -24.20
CA GLU A 14 -12.29 2.34 -24.71
C GLU A 14 -12.20 1.22 -23.65
N ILE A 15 -13.30 0.50 -23.44
CA ILE A 15 -13.41 -0.50 -22.37
C ILE A 15 -13.19 -1.91 -22.92
N SER A 16 -12.21 -2.62 -22.37
CA SER A 16 -11.92 -4.02 -22.71
C SER A 16 -13.01 -4.95 -22.16
N PRO A 17 -13.32 -6.07 -22.83
CA PRO A 17 -14.31 -7.04 -22.33
C PRO A 17 -13.82 -7.78 -21.08
N VAL A 18 -12.52 -7.84 -20.85
CA VAL A 18 -11.91 -8.50 -19.69
C VAL A 18 -10.84 -7.62 -19.08
N TYR A 19 -10.84 -7.49 -17.76
CA TYR A 19 -9.79 -6.86 -16.97
C TYR A 19 -9.25 -7.82 -15.91
N LEU A 20 -7.92 -7.83 -15.78
CA LEU A 20 -7.22 -8.46 -14.67
C LEU A 20 -6.71 -7.36 -13.74
N PHE A 21 -7.28 -7.26 -12.55
CA PHE A 21 -6.90 -6.31 -11.51
C PHE A 21 -5.91 -6.98 -10.55
N THR A 22 -4.73 -6.38 -10.39
CA THR A 22 -3.61 -6.95 -9.61
C THR A 22 -2.86 -5.86 -8.85
N GLY A 23 -1.98 -6.24 -7.92
CA GLY A 23 -1.14 -5.31 -7.17
C GLY A 23 -1.63 -5.01 -5.75
N PRO A 24 -0.82 -4.32 -4.93
CA PRO A 24 -1.08 -4.14 -3.50
C PRO A 24 -2.21 -3.15 -3.17
N GLU A 25 -2.52 -2.17 -4.03
CA GLU A 25 -3.51 -1.12 -3.74
C GLU A 25 -4.92 -1.50 -4.20
N GLN A 26 -5.48 -2.53 -3.56
CA GLN A 26 -6.82 -3.04 -3.85
C GLN A 26 -7.92 -1.99 -3.67
N TYR A 27 -7.76 -1.07 -2.72
CA TYR A 27 -8.70 0.03 -2.50
C TYR A 27 -8.85 0.94 -3.74
N ILE A 28 -7.74 1.25 -4.42
CA ILE A 28 -7.79 1.99 -5.69
C ILE A 28 -8.45 1.15 -6.78
N GLY A 29 -8.19 -0.17 -6.78
CA GLY A 29 -8.89 -1.13 -7.63
C GLY A 29 -10.42 -1.08 -7.45
N HIS A 30 -10.91 -1.08 -6.21
CA HIS A 30 -12.33 -0.98 -5.90
C HIS A 30 -12.95 0.36 -6.32
N ILE A 31 -12.23 1.47 -6.19
CA ILE A 31 -12.67 2.78 -6.73
C ILE A 31 -12.82 2.71 -8.25
N MET A 32 -11.84 2.11 -8.94
CA MET A 32 -11.87 1.98 -10.39
C MET A 32 -12.97 1.04 -10.86
N GLU A 33 -13.20 -0.07 -10.15
CA GLU A 33 -14.32 -0.96 -10.38
C GLU A 33 -15.65 -0.23 -10.23
N LYS A 34 -15.86 0.50 -9.12
CA LYS A 34 -17.09 1.25 -8.92
C LYS A 34 -17.32 2.25 -10.05
N THR A 35 -16.25 2.91 -10.50
CA THR A 35 -16.31 3.81 -11.65
C THR A 35 -16.72 3.07 -12.94
N LEU A 36 -16.22 1.86 -13.19
CA LEU A 36 -16.63 1.03 -14.32
C LEU A 36 -18.12 0.65 -14.22
N ILE A 37 -18.59 0.27 -13.03
CA ILE A 37 -20.00 -0.06 -12.77
C ILE A 37 -20.89 1.16 -13.08
N ASP A 38 -20.59 2.30 -12.48
CA ASP A 38 -21.37 3.54 -12.63
C ASP A 38 -21.35 4.07 -14.08
N THR A 39 -20.34 3.70 -14.88
CA THR A 39 -20.21 4.11 -16.29
C THR A 39 -21.02 3.20 -17.21
N GLU A 40 -20.96 1.88 -17.01
CA GLU A 40 -21.53 0.90 -17.95
C GLU A 40 -22.94 0.43 -17.57
N ILE A 41 -23.35 0.57 -16.31
CA ILE A 41 -24.67 0.20 -15.82
C ILE A 41 -25.39 1.45 -15.31
N ALA A 42 -26.59 1.70 -15.83
CA ALA A 42 -27.43 2.78 -15.32
C ALA A 42 -27.91 2.48 -13.90
N LYS A 43 -28.00 3.52 -13.06
CA LYS A 43 -28.46 3.40 -11.67
C LYS A 43 -29.78 2.65 -11.56
N GLY A 44 -29.85 1.67 -10.68
CA GLY A 44 -31.01 0.81 -10.43
C GLY A 44 -31.06 -0.46 -11.27
N LEU A 45 -30.20 -0.59 -12.30
CA LEU A 45 -30.11 -1.80 -13.13
C LEU A 45 -29.00 -2.76 -12.68
N GLU A 46 -28.26 -2.42 -11.63
CA GLU A 46 -27.20 -3.26 -11.05
C GLU A 46 -27.73 -4.64 -10.66
N PRO A 47 -28.89 -4.81 -9.99
CA PRO A 47 -29.39 -6.14 -9.62
C PRO A 47 -29.63 -7.08 -10.81
N LEU A 48 -29.78 -6.56 -12.03
CA LEU A 48 -30.01 -7.35 -13.24
C LEU A 48 -28.73 -7.59 -14.05
N ASN A 49 -27.72 -6.74 -13.88
CA ASN A 49 -26.54 -6.67 -14.75
C ASN A 49 -25.21 -6.78 -14.03
N LEU A 50 -25.18 -6.84 -12.71
CA LEU A 50 -23.98 -6.99 -11.90
C LEU A 50 -24.02 -8.32 -11.14
N THR A 51 -22.97 -9.13 -11.29
CA THR A 51 -22.79 -10.35 -10.50
C THR A 51 -21.39 -10.37 -9.91
N ILE A 52 -21.29 -10.64 -8.61
CA ILE A 52 -20.02 -10.68 -7.88
C ILE A 52 -19.85 -12.09 -7.30
N TYR A 53 -18.73 -12.72 -7.65
CA TYR A 53 -18.30 -14.00 -7.11
C TYR A 53 -17.20 -13.78 -6.07
N SER A 54 -17.50 -14.11 -4.82
CA SER A 54 -16.54 -14.04 -3.69
C SER A 54 -16.37 -15.36 -2.95
N ASP A 55 -17.16 -16.38 -3.28
CA ASP A 55 -17.13 -17.66 -2.57
C ASP A 55 -16.02 -18.57 -3.10
N LYS A 56 -15.25 -19.18 -2.19
CA LYS A 56 -14.11 -20.08 -2.50
C LYS A 56 -14.46 -21.25 -3.44
N ASN A 57 -15.72 -21.65 -3.47
CA ASN A 57 -16.22 -22.77 -4.26
C ASN A 57 -17.12 -22.24 -5.38
N ILE A 58 -16.57 -21.41 -6.26
CA ILE A 58 -17.29 -20.88 -7.41
C ILE A 58 -17.81 -22.04 -8.30
N ASP A 59 -19.11 -22.07 -8.58
CA ASP A 59 -19.64 -22.95 -9.61
C ASP A 59 -19.24 -22.38 -10.98
N VAL A 60 -18.26 -23.00 -11.60
CA VAL A 60 -17.73 -22.55 -12.89
C VAL A 60 -18.76 -22.65 -14.00
N SER A 61 -19.72 -23.58 -13.93
CA SER A 61 -20.77 -23.68 -14.94
C SER A 61 -21.72 -22.49 -14.85
N GLU A 62 -22.13 -22.13 -13.63
CA GLU A 62 -22.96 -20.94 -13.38
C GLU A 62 -22.21 -19.64 -13.73
N PHE A 63 -20.95 -19.54 -13.33
CA PHE A 63 -20.08 -18.39 -13.65
C PHE A 63 -19.98 -18.16 -15.15
N LEU A 64 -19.69 -19.20 -15.93
CA LEU A 64 -19.59 -19.10 -17.38
C LEU A 64 -20.94 -18.77 -18.03
N ALA A 65 -22.03 -19.41 -17.56
CA ALA A 65 -23.37 -19.09 -18.04
C ALA A 65 -23.74 -17.62 -17.78
N THR A 66 -23.40 -17.09 -16.61
CA THR A 66 -23.59 -15.68 -16.26
C THR A 66 -22.79 -14.76 -17.19
N CYS A 67 -21.53 -15.12 -17.47
CA CYS A 67 -20.66 -14.39 -18.39
C CYS A 67 -21.17 -14.37 -19.84
N GLU A 68 -21.96 -15.37 -20.24
CA GLU A 68 -22.55 -15.51 -21.57
C GLU A 68 -23.98 -14.95 -21.65
N THR A 69 -24.60 -14.64 -20.52
CA THR A 69 -25.96 -14.09 -20.48
C THR A 69 -25.95 -12.65 -21.00
N LEU A 70 -26.90 -12.30 -21.87
CA LEU A 70 -27.05 -10.96 -22.43
C LEU A 70 -27.52 -9.94 -21.37
N PRO A 71 -26.97 -8.72 -21.35
CA PRO A 71 -27.41 -7.70 -20.42
C PRO A 71 -28.89 -7.32 -20.61
N MET A 72 -29.56 -6.99 -19.51
CA MET A 72 -30.96 -6.61 -19.49
C MET A 72 -31.08 -5.09 -19.39
N MET A 73 -31.64 -4.46 -20.43
CA MET A 73 -31.85 -3.01 -20.49
C MET A 73 -30.57 -2.18 -20.25
N SER A 74 -29.40 -2.79 -20.47
CA SER A 74 -28.08 -2.20 -20.29
C SER A 74 -27.19 -2.55 -21.49
N ARG A 75 -26.15 -1.74 -21.72
CA ARG A 75 -25.16 -1.99 -22.78
C ARG A 75 -24.26 -3.18 -22.43
N LYS A 76 -23.97 -3.36 -21.14
CA LYS A 76 -23.06 -4.38 -20.62
C LYS A 76 -23.63 -5.07 -19.39
N ARG A 77 -23.28 -6.34 -19.24
CA ARG A 77 -23.29 -7.06 -17.97
C ARG A 77 -21.90 -6.97 -17.37
N ILE A 78 -21.78 -6.77 -16.07
CA ILE A 78 -20.52 -6.79 -15.35
C ILE A 78 -20.49 -8.04 -14.48
N VAL A 79 -19.42 -8.82 -14.61
CA VAL A 79 -19.13 -9.97 -13.77
C VAL A 79 -17.81 -9.72 -13.06
N ILE A 80 -17.80 -9.85 -11.74
CA ILE A 80 -16.63 -9.59 -10.91
C ILE A 80 -16.27 -10.86 -10.17
N VAL A 81 -15.01 -11.27 -10.26
CA VAL A 81 -14.46 -12.41 -9.53
C VAL A 81 -13.44 -11.85 -8.54
N ARG A 82 -13.74 -11.97 -7.25
CA ARG A 82 -12.85 -11.56 -6.17
C ARG A 82 -11.72 -12.59 -5.96
N GLU A 83 -10.65 -12.18 -5.30
CA GLU A 83 -9.52 -13.05 -4.96
C GLU A 83 -9.99 -14.26 -4.12
N GLU A 84 -10.96 -14.04 -3.23
CA GLU A 84 -11.53 -15.04 -2.32
C GLU A 84 -12.21 -16.19 -3.06
N ALA A 85 -12.64 -15.97 -4.31
CA ALA A 85 -13.21 -17.01 -5.15
C ALA A 85 -12.17 -18.06 -5.59
N GLN A 86 -10.87 -17.78 -5.42
CA GLN A 86 -9.77 -18.72 -5.67
C GLN A 86 -9.82 -19.39 -7.04
N LEU A 87 -10.26 -18.65 -8.07
CA LEU A 87 -10.40 -19.13 -9.43
C LEU A 87 -9.10 -19.77 -9.96
N ASP A 88 -7.95 -19.26 -9.52
CA ASP A 88 -6.65 -19.76 -9.92
C ASP A 88 -6.23 -21.06 -9.22
N LYS A 89 -6.88 -21.44 -8.09
CA LYS A 89 -6.59 -22.68 -7.35
C LYS A 89 -7.36 -23.89 -7.86
N ILE A 90 -8.28 -23.69 -8.82
CA ILE A 90 -8.98 -24.79 -9.48
C ILE A 90 -7.96 -25.69 -10.18
N SER A 91 -7.97 -26.98 -9.83
CA SER A 91 -7.03 -27.98 -10.36
C SER A 91 -7.65 -28.91 -11.40
N ASP A 92 -8.98 -28.97 -11.48
CA ASP A 92 -9.67 -29.78 -12.48
C ASP A 92 -9.38 -29.24 -13.88
N LYS A 93 -8.71 -30.07 -14.68
CA LYS A 93 -8.27 -29.71 -16.04
C LYS A 93 -9.44 -29.38 -16.96
N LYS A 94 -10.56 -30.11 -16.89
CA LYS A 94 -11.73 -29.87 -17.76
C LYS A 94 -12.36 -28.51 -17.42
N VAL A 95 -12.43 -28.19 -16.13
CA VAL A 95 -12.96 -26.90 -15.66
C VAL A 95 -12.06 -25.75 -16.10
N LEU A 96 -10.74 -25.88 -15.92
CA LEU A 96 -9.76 -24.90 -16.40
C LEU A 96 -9.82 -24.73 -17.92
N ASP A 97 -9.97 -25.80 -18.68
CA ASP A 97 -10.08 -25.73 -20.15
C ASP A 97 -11.31 -24.93 -20.58
N ARG A 98 -12.45 -25.06 -19.89
CA ARG A 98 -13.66 -24.25 -20.13
C ARG A 98 -13.44 -22.77 -19.85
N ILE A 99 -12.81 -22.44 -18.71
CA ILE A 99 -12.47 -21.05 -18.37
C ILE A 99 -11.54 -20.45 -19.44
N ASN A 100 -10.49 -21.19 -19.81
CA ASN A 100 -9.53 -20.74 -20.81
C ASN A 100 -10.20 -20.55 -22.18
N ALA A 101 -11.12 -21.42 -22.58
CA ALA A 101 -11.87 -21.29 -23.83
C ALA A 101 -12.73 -20.03 -23.85
N TYR A 102 -13.41 -19.71 -22.75
CA TYR A 102 -14.14 -18.44 -22.63
C TYR A 102 -13.19 -17.23 -22.73
N LEU A 103 -12.06 -17.26 -22.02
CA LEU A 103 -11.10 -16.16 -22.04
C LEU A 103 -10.43 -15.94 -23.41
N GLU A 104 -10.35 -16.97 -24.25
CA GLU A 104 -9.86 -16.84 -25.64
C GLU A 104 -10.84 -16.08 -26.54
N LYS A 105 -12.14 -16.11 -26.22
CA LYS A 105 -13.20 -15.42 -26.96
C LYS A 105 -14.30 -14.93 -26.01
N PRO A 106 -14.02 -13.89 -25.19
CA PRO A 106 -14.96 -13.41 -24.19
C PRO A 106 -16.19 -12.76 -24.84
N CYS A 107 -17.33 -12.81 -24.16
CA CYS A 107 -18.55 -12.19 -24.66
C CYS A 107 -18.41 -10.67 -24.67
N LEU A 108 -18.59 -10.03 -25.83
CA LEU A 108 -18.42 -8.58 -25.97
C LEU A 108 -19.49 -7.77 -25.25
N SER A 109 -20.64 -8.36 -24.90
CA SER A 109 -21.66 -7.70 -24.08
C SER A 109 -21.41 -7.86 -22.58
N THR A 110 -20.31 -8.52 -22.20
CA THR A 110 -19.90 -8.72 -20.81
C THR A 110 -18.59 -8.00 -20.55
N LEU A 111 -18.50 -7.39 -19.37
CA LEU A 111 -17.29 -6.86 -18.78
C LEU A 111 -16.92 -7.77 -17.60
N LEU A 112 -15.89 -8.59 -17.79
CA LEU A 112 -15.37 -9.48 -16.76
C LEU A 112 -14.20 -8.80 -16.03
N ILE A 113 -14.29 -8.64 -14.72
CA ILE A 113 -13.21 -8.12 -13.87
C ILE A 113 -12.76 -9.25 -12.95
N ILE A 114 -11.51 -9.68 -13.06
CA ILE A 114 -10.92 -10.70 -12.19
C ILE A 114 -9.88 -10.02 -11.30
N TYR A 115 -10.03 -10.19 -9.99
CA TYR A 115 -9.01 -9.86 -9.01
C TYR A 115 -8.05 -11.03 -8.88
N TRP A 116 -6.78 -10.74 -9.08
CA TRP A 116 -5.67 -11.66 -8.85
C TRP A 116 -4.47 -10.88 -8.33
N GLU A 117 -4.28 -10.82 -7.00
CA GLU A 117 -3.30 -9.94 -6.36
C GLU A 117 -1.87 -10.25 -6.82
N GLN A 118 -1.51 -11.54 -6.86
CA GLN A 118 -0.19 -12.02 -7.26
C GLN A 118 -0.30 -13.14 -8.30
N PRO A 119 -0.51 -12.80 -9.58
CA PRO A 119 -0.79 -13.79 -10.59
C PRO A 119 0.43 -14.65 -10.94
N ASP A 120 0.25 -15.97 -10.95
CA ASP A 120 1.26 -16.88 -11.49
C ASP A 120 1.31 -16.75 -13.02
N LYS A 121 2.32 -16.02 -13.49
CA LYS A 121 2.53 -15.68 -14.89
C LYS A 121 2.72 -16.91 -15.81
N ARG A 122 2.97 -18.09 -15.24
CA ARG A 122 3.15 -19.34 -15.98
C ARG A 122 1.82 -19.98 -16.39
N LYS A 123 0.74 -19.72 -15.63
CA LYS A 123 -0.58 -20.33 -15.87
C LYS A 123 -1.17 -19.89 -17.21
N LYS A 124 -1.85 -20.82 -17.90
CA LYS A 124 -2.52 -20.55 -19.19
C LYS A 124 -3.56 -19.43 -19.07
N MET A 125 -4.31 -19.40 -17.96
CA MET A 125 -5.32 -18.39 -17.66
C MET A 125 -4.74 -16.97 -17.71
N TYR A 126 -3.59 -16.73 -17.06
CA TYR A 126 -2.90 -15.44 -17.08
C TYR A 126 -2.51 -15.01 -18.50
N LYS A 127 -1.96 -15.94 -19.29
CA LYS A 127 -1.57 -15.68 -20.68
C LYS A 127 -2.77 -15.32 -21.56
N ASN A 128 -3.89 -16.01 -21.38
CA ASN A 128 -5.13 -15.72 -22.10
C ASN A 128 -5.70 -14.36 -21.70
N LEU A 129 -5.74 -14.04 -20.40
CA LEU A 129 -6.21 -12.74 -19.88
C LEU A 129 -5.45 -11.54 -20.47
N ILE A 130 -4.12 -11.66 -20.62
CA ILE A 130 -3.32 -10.56 -21.21
C ILE A 130 -3.48 -10.48 -22.72
N LYS A 131 -3.77 -11.60 -23.38
CA LYS A 131 -3.94 -11.64 -24.84
C LYS A 131 -5.26 -11.00 -25.27
N THR A 132 -6.35 -11.23 -24.53
CA THR A 132 -7.71 -10.82 -24.92
C THR A 132 -8.28 -9.69 -24.07
N GLY A 133 -7.72 -9.46 -22.89
CA GLY A 133 -8.13 -8.44 -21.95
C GLY A 133 -7.03 -7.44 -21.62
N SER A 134 -7.27 -6.69 -20.55
CA SER A 134 -6.39 -5.62 -20.07
C SER A 134 -5.89 -5.91 -18.65
N LEU A 135 -4.57 -5.95 -18.49
CA LEU A 135 -3.92 -6.08 -17.17
C LEU A 135 -3.77 -4.70 -16.52
N VAL A 136 -4.43 -4.49 -15.38
CA VAL A 136 -4.34 -3.26 -14.56
C VAL A 136 -3.61 -3.55 -13.28
N VAL A 137 -2.48 -2.89 -13.07
CA VAL A 137 -1.65 -3.04 -11.87
C VAL A 137 -1.85 -1.82 -10.98
N PHE A 138 -2.38 -2.06 -9.78
CA PHE A 138 -2.58 -1.09 -8.71
C PHE A 138 -1.40 -1.12 -7.76
N GLU A 139 -0.30 -0.54 -8.21
CA GLU A 139 0.88 -0.32 -7.37
C GLU A 139 0.62 0.75 -6.31
N LYS A 140 1.46 0.77 -5.28
CA LYS A 140 1.50 1.88 -4.33
C LYS A 140 1.70 3.21 -5.04
N LEU A 141 0.99 4.23 -4.57
CA LEU A 141 1.08 5.57 -5.11
C LEU A 141 2.45 6.15 -4.77
N ASP A 142 3.07 6.79 -5.76
CA ASP A 142 4.23 7.62 -5.49
C ASP A 142 3.81 8.93 -4.79
N MET A 143 4.81 9.74 -4.41
CA MET A 143 4.57 11.02 -3.73
C MET A 143 3.64 11.96 -4.52
N SER A 144 3.82 12.05 -5.83
CA SER A 144 3.04 12.96 -6.67
C SER A 144 1.59 12.50 -6.77
N ASP A 145 1.39 11.19 -6.91
CA ASP A 145 0.09 10.57 -7.05
C ASP A 145 -0.69 10.61 -5.74
N LEU A 146 -0.02 10.34 -4.63
CA LEU A 146 -0.59 10.48 -3.29
C LEU A 146 -1.04 11.91 -3.03
N GLN A 147 -0.19 12.91 -3.31
CA GLN A 147 -0.56 14.32 -3.17
C GLN A 147 -1.79 14.67 -4.00
N THR A 148 -1.79 14.26 -5.27
CA THR A 148 -2.91 14.52 -6.19
C THR A 148 -4.20 13.86 -5.71
N TRP A 149 -4.09 12.62 -5.23
CA TRP A 149 -5.23 11.86 -4.72
C TRP A 149 -5.82 12.51 -3.47
N ILE A 150 -4.98 12.88 -2.49
CA ILE A 150 -5.42 13.56 -1.26
C ILE A 150 -6.09 14.89 -1.59
N ILE A 151 -5.48 15.73 -2.44
CA ILE A 151 -6.06 17.02 -2.84
C ILE A 151 -7.43 16.83 -3.50
N ARG A 152 -7.56 15.85 -4.40
CA ARG A 152 -8.85 15.52 -5.04
C ARG A 152 -9.87 15.04 -4.01
N ARG A 153 -9.45 14.20 -3.07
CA ARG A 153 -10.31 13.66 -2.01
C ARG A 153 -10.85 14.77 -1.10
N MET A 154 -9.98 15.70 -0.70
CA MET A 154 -10.35 16.88 0.08
C MET A 154 -11.33 17.77 -0.68
N LYS A 155 -11.04 18.05 -1.96
CA LYS A 155 -11.93 18.84 -2.82
C LYS A 155 -13.32 18.22 -2.96
N ASN A 156 -13.40 16.89 -3.12
CA ASN A 156 -14.69 16.19 -3.19
C ASN A 156 -15.48 16.30 -1.89
N ALA A 157 -14.79 16.41 -0.75
CA ALA A 157 -15.39 16.68 0.56
C ALA A 157 -15.61 18.18 0.84
N GLN A 158 -15.43 19.05 -0.16
CA GLN A 158 -15.52 20.51 -0.03
C GLN A 158 -14.54 21.10 1.01
N LYS A 159 -13.43 20.40 1.26
CA LYS A 159 -12.35 20.83 2.15
C LYS A 159 -11.10 21.25 1.37
N GLN A 160 -10.25 22.02 2.02
CA GLN A 160 -8.94 22.43 1.53
C GLN A 160 -7.86 22.21 2.59
N MET A 161 -6.65 21.95 2.13
CA MET A 161 -5.48 21.76 2.98
C MET A 161 -4.33 22.54 2.35
N ASN A 162 -3.69 23.41 3.14
CA ASN A 162 -2.52 24.13 2.65
C ASN A 162 -1.34 23.17 2.45
N ARG A 163 -0.33 23.58 1.67
CA ARG A 163 0.81 22.73 1.31
C ARG A 163 1.50 22.12 2.53
N ALA A 164 1.62 22.89 3.60
CA ALA A 164 2.39 22.48 4.75
C ALA A 164 1.60 21.51 5.67
N ALA A 165 0.27 21.59 5.70
CA ALA A 165 -0.59 20.57 6.31
C ALA A 165 -0.61 19.28 5.47
N LEU A 166 -0.60 19.38 4.14
CA LEU A 166 -0.52 18.22 3.25
C LEU A 166 0.79 17.44 3.39
N GLU A 167 1.92 18.16 3.38
CA GLU A 167 3.23 17.54 3.61
C GLU A 167 3.30 16.85 4.98
N LEU A 168 2.72 17.48 6.01
CA LEU A 168 2.65 16.90 7.36
C LEU A 168 1.75 15.66 7.40
N PHE A 169 0.59 15.69 6.75
CA PHE A 169 -0.32 14.55 6.69
C PHE A 169 0.35 13.36 5.99
N ILE A 170 0.98 13.58 4.83
CA ILE A 170 1.69 12.52 4.11
C ILE A 170 2.79 11.91 4.99
N GLN A 171 3.55 12.75 5.69
CA GLN A 171 4.56 12.29 6.63
C GLN A 171 3.94 11.44 7.76
N ARG A 172 2.89 11.92 8.41
CA ARG A 172 2.24 11.25 9.56
C ARG A 172 1.52 9.96 9.16
N SER A 173 0.94 9.90 7.97
CA SER A 173 0.26 8.71 7.44
C SER A 173 1.19 7.52 7.28
N MET A 174 2.51 7.76 7.17
CA MET A 174 3.53 6.74 6.89
C MET A 174 3.32 5.93 5.61
N TYR A 175 2.41 6.34 4.72
CA TYR A 175 2.03 5.57 3.53
C TYR A 175 3.22 5.21 2.63
N LEU A 176 4.13 6.17 2.43
CA LEU A 176 5.33 6.01 1.61
C LEU A 176 6.49 5.30 2.33
N MET A 177 6.33 4.99 3.62
CA MET A 177 7.38 4.44 4.49
C MET A 177 7.03 3.07 5.08
N ASN A 178 5.74 2.77 5.18
CA ASN A 178 5.22 1.54 5.75
C ASN A 178 4.53 0.73 4.65
N GLU A 179 5.14 -0.40 4.27
CA GLU A 179 4.61 -1.29 3.22
C GLU A 179 3.19 -1.78 3.51
N LYS A 180 2.84 -1.96 4.79
CA LYS A 180 1.51 -2.42 5.22
C LYS A 180 0.44 -1.32 5.21
N LYS A 181 0.84 -0.04 5.10
CA LYS A 181 -0.11 1.09 5.05
C LYS A 181 -0.77 1.17 3.67
N THR A 182 -2.08 0.94 3.58
CA THR A 182 -2.82 0.98 2.31
C THR A 182 -3.51 2.33 2.08
N MET A 183 -3.96 2.60 0.85
CA MET A 183 -4.75 3.81 0.57
C MET A 183 -6.10 3.85 1.28
N GLU A 184 -6.67 2.69 1.64
CA GLU A 184 -7.87 2.63 2.47
C GLU A 184 -7.63 3.22 3.87
N MET A 185 -6.50 2.85 4.49
CA MET A 185 -6.12 3.41 5.78
C MET A 185 -5.90 4.93 5.68
N VAL A 186 -5.29 5.40 4.59
CA VAL A 186 -5.11 6.84 4.33
C VAL A 186 -6.45 7.54 4.15
N ASP A 187 -7.40 6.94 3.42
CA ASP A 187 -8.75 7.51 3.27
C ASP A 187 -9.50 7.61 4.60
N ASN A 188 -9.37 6.60 5.46
CA ASN A 188 -9.98 6.60 6.79
C ASN A 188 -9.40 7.70 7.71
N GLU A 189 -8.09 7.96 7.62
CA GLU A 189 -7.46 9.08 8.33
C GLU A 189 -7.93 10.44 7.79
N LEU A 190 -8.10 10.56 6.47
CA LEU A 190 -8.69 11.76 5.87
C LEU A 190 -10.15 11.94 6.27
N ASN A 191 -10.94 10.87 6.35
CA ASN A 191 -12.32 10.93 6.85
C ASN A 191 -12.35 11.48 8.26
N SER A 192 -11.49 10.98 9.14
CA SER A 192 -11.38 11.47 10.52
C SER A 192 -11.06 12.96 10.58
N LEU A 193 -10.18 13.44 9.70
CA LEU A 193 -9.86 14.87 9.58
C LEU A 193 -11.03 15.70 9.03
N ILE A 194 -11.72 15.19 8.01
CA ILE A 194 -12.90 15.85 7.42
C ILE A 194 -14.02 15.97 8.46
N ASP A 195 -14.30 14.89 9.18
CA ASP A 195 -15.32 14.83 10.23
C ASP A 195 -14.98 15.77 11.39
N TYR A 196 -13.72 15.77 11.83
CA TYR A 196 -13.25 16.69 12.87
C TYR A 196 -13.32 18.16 12.45
N ALA A 197 -13.05 18.46 11.18
CA ALA A 197 -13.19 19.82 10.67
C ALA A 197 -14.66 20.31 10.69
N GLY A 198 -15.63 19.40 10.63
CA GLY A 198 -17.05 19.72 10.67
C GLY A 198 -17.43 20.66 9.54
N ASP A 199 -17.97 21.83 9.84
CA ASP A 199 -18.33 22.85 8.85
C ASP A 199 -17.14 23.67 8.35
N ARG A 200 -15.96 23.60 8.99
CA ARG A 200 -14.77 24.35 8.56
C ARG A 200 -14.28 23.84 7.23
N ASN A 201 -14.05 24.74 6.28
CA ASN A 201 -13.53 24.34 4.96
C ASN A 201 -12.03 24.04 4.97
N GLU A 202 -11.26 24.62 5.89
CA GLU A 202 -9.81 24.46 5.95
C GLU A 202 -9.38 23.45 7.03
N ILE A 203 -8.52 22.51 6.64
CA ILE A 203 -7.79 21.62 7.54
C ILE A 203 -6.39 22.19 7.77
N THR A 204 -6.10 22.49 9.03
CA THR A 204 -4.86 23.10 9.50
C THR A 204 -3.81 22.05 9.88
N LYS A 205 -2.58 22.49 10.20
CA LYS A 205 -1.55 21.57 10.70
C LYS A 205 -1.89 21.03 12.07
N GLU A 206 -2.50 21.86 12.89
CA GLU A 206 -2.92 21.55 14.25
C GLU A 206 -3.97 20.45 14.23
N ASP A 207 -4.91 20.50 13.27
CA ASP A 207 -5.89 19.43 13.03
C ASP A 207 -5.18 18.10 12.70
N VAL A 208 -4.18 18.13 11.80
CA VAL A 208 -3.39 16.94 11.42
C VAL A 208 -2.64 16.36 12.62
N LEU A 209 -2.00 17.20 13.44
CA LEU A 209 -1.25 16.74 14.62
C LEU A 209 -2.16 16.13 15.69
N LEU A 210 -3.40 16.61 15.79
CA LEU A 210 -4.36 16.12 16.76
C LEU A 210 -4.95 14.75 16.34
N ILE A 211 -5.34 14.61 15.07
CA ILE A 211 -6.02 13.41 14.56
C ILE A 211 -5.04 12.30 14.18
N LEU A 212 -3.85 12.67 13.68
CA LEU A 212 -2.78 11.72 13.37
C LEU A 212 -1.64 11.91 14.37
N PRO A 213 -1.74 11.30 15.57
CA PRO A 213 -0.66 11.33 16.55
C PRO A 213 0.61 10.70 15.97
N GLN A 214 1.72 10.88 16.68
CA GLN A 214 2.99 10.29 16.27
C GLN A 214 2.87 8.77 16.17
N SER A 215 3.14 8.23 14.98
CA SER A 215 3.27 6.80 14.80
C SER A 215 4.49 6.31 15.56
N VAL A 216 4.44 5.07 16.07
CA VAL A 216 5.58 4.40 16.68
C VAL A 216 6.79 4.49 15.76
N GLU A 217 6.59 4.26 14.47
CA GLU A 217 7.64 4.30 13.44
C GLU A 217 8.31 5.68 13.29
N GLU A 218 7.56 6.78 13.47
CA GLU A 218 8.15 8.12 13.55
C GLU A 218 8.84 8.34 14.91
N GLY A 219 8.29 7.77 15.99
CA GLY A 219 8.92 7.73 17.29
C GLY A 219 10.27 7.00 17.28
N ILE A 220 10.41 5.92 16.50
CA ILE A 220 11.65 5.14 16.35
C ILE A 220 12.82 6.00 15.86
N PHE A 221 12.58 6.96 14.95
CA PHE A 221 13.63 7.92 14.54
C PHE A 221 14.13 8.73 15.73
N LYS A 222 13.21 9.23 16.54
CA LYS A 222 13.53 10.04 17.71
C LYS A 222 14.20 9.20 18.80
N LEU A 223 13.82 7.93 18.94
CA LEU A 223 14.48 6.96 19.81
C LEU A 223 15.93 6.73 19.39
N ILE A 224 16.18 6.53 18.10
CA ILE A 224 17.54 6.42 17.53
C ILE A 224 18.33 7.70 17.81
N ASP A 225 17.74 8.87 17.53
CA ASP A 225 18.40 10.15 17.80
C ASP A 225 18.76 10.31 19.29
N TYR A 226 17.88 9.90 20.21
CA TYR A 226 18.15 9.93 21.66
C TYR A 226 19.24 8.95 22.07
N ALA A 227 19.17 7.70 21.59
CA ALA A 227 20.16 6.68 21.91
C ALA A 227 21.57 7.16 21.54
N ILE A 228 21.73 7.68 20.31
CA ILE A 228 23.03 8.11 19.80
C ILE A 228 23.51 9.43 20.39
N SER A 229 22.60 10.37 20.67
CA SER A 229 23.01 11.64 21.27
C SER A 229 23.44 11.50 22.75
N GLY A 230 23.62 10.26 23.23
CA GLY A 230 23.93 9.95 24.63
C GLY A 230 22.78 10.26 25.59
N LYS A 231 21.58 10.56 25.09
CA LYS A 231 20.39 10.91 25.90
C LYS A 231 19.66 9.64 26.34
N LYS A 232 20.39 8.79 27.04
CA LYS A 232 19.99 7.43 27.44
C LYS A 232 18.66 7.41 28.21
N ASP A 233 18.47 8.35 29.14
CA ASP A 233 17.22 8.46 29.90
C ASP A 233 16.02 8.73 29.00
N GLN A 234 16.18 9.61 28.00
CA GLN A 234 15.10 9.93 27.05
C GLN A 234 14.82 8.76 26.10
N ALA A 235 15.85 8.02 25.72
CA ALA A 235 15.70 6.81 24.91
C ALA A 235 14.91 5.73 25.69
N LEU A 236 15.27 5.47 26.95
CA LEU A 236 14.57 4.48 27.78
C LEU A 236 13.12 4.90 28.11
N LEU A 237 12.88 6.19 28.37
CA LEU A 237 11.51 6.69 28.57
C LEU A 237 10.65 6.49 27.31
N MET A 238 11.20 6.77 26.14
CA MET A 238 10.50 6.56 24.87
C MET A 238 10.28 5.07 24.55
N LEU A 239 11.26 4.21 24.86
CA LEU A 239 11.10 2.77 24.74
C LEU A 239 9.94 2.26 25.61
N ASN A 240 9.89 2.71 26.87
CA ASN A 240 8.80 2.38 27.78
C ASN A 240 7.44 2.91 27.30
N GLN A 241 7.41 4.09 26.68
CA GLN A 241 6.18 4.60 26.08
C GLN A 241 5.65 3.68 24.98
N PHE A 242 6.51 3.16 24.09
CA PHE A 242 6.07 2.21 23.06
C PHE A 242 5.51 0.92 23.67
N TYR A 243 6.10 0.42 24.76
CA TYR A 243 5.55 -0.74 25.47
C TYR A 243 4.17 -0.43 26.07
N MET A 244 3.95 0.77 26.63
CA MET A 244 2.63 1.19 27.11
C MET A 244 1.61 1.34 25.99
N GLU A 245 2.06 1.69 24.77
CA GLU A 245 1.23 1.74 23.56
C GLU A 245 0.93 0.34 22.97
N GLY A 246 1.45 -0.73 23.60
CA GLY A 246 1.17 -2.12 23.23
C GLY A 246 2.14 -2.71 22.21
N GLU A 247 3.22 -2.00 21.88
CA GLU A 247 4.22 -2.49 20.95
C GLU A 247 5.06 -3.62 21.57
N SER A 248 5.31 -4.66 20.78
CA SER A 248 6.15 -5.77 21.23
C SER A 248 7.64 -5.41 21.13
N PRO A 249 8.51 -6.00 21.98
CA PRO A 249 9.96 -5.82 21.87
C PRO A 249 10.50 -6.16 20.48
N PHE A 250 10.05 -7.28 19.89
CA PHE A 250 10.42 -7.65 18.53
C PHE A 250 9.94 -6.63 17.48
N GLY A 251 8.74 -6.07 17.67
CA GLY A 251 8.20 -5.01 16.80
C GLY A 251 9.12 -3.80 16.79
N ILE A 252 9.38 -3.22 17.95
CA ILE A 252 10.27 -2.06 18.12
C ILE A 252 11.67 -2.35 17.56
N PHE A 253 12.23 -3.51 17.89
CA PHE A 253 13.55 -3.91 17.42
C PHE A 253 13.63 -4.03 15.89
N SER A 254 12.61 -4.62 15.28
CA SER A 254 12.53 -4.73 13.82
C SER A 254 12.47 -3.37 13.14
N LEU A 255 11.76 -2.40 13.74
CA LEU A 255 11.68 -1.03 13.25
C LEU A 255 13.02 -0.29 13.41
N LEU A 256 13.70 -0.46 14.54
CA LEU A 256 15.05 0.09 14.76
C LEU A 256 16.02 -0.40 13.70
N LEU A 257 16.12 -1.72 13.49
CA LEU A 257 17.03 -2.30 12.50
C LEU A 257 16.69 -1.87 11.07
N ARG A 258 15.39 -1.81 10.72
CA ARG A 258 14.94 -1.30 9.42
C ARG A 258 15.44 0.13 9.21
N GLN A 259 15.33 0.97 10.23
CA GLN A 259 15.68 2.38 10.15
C GLN A 259 17.20 2.60 10.06
N ILE A 260 17.98 1.87 10.87
CA ILE A 260 19.45 1.92 10.82
C ILE A 260 19.96 1.44 9.46
N ARG A 261 19.38 0.35 8.93
CA ARG A 261 19.69 -0.14 7.58
C ARG A 261 19.38 0.88 6.50
N MET A 262 18.22 1.55 6.56
CA MET A 262 17.87 2.61 5.60
C MET A 262 18.88 3.76 5.65
N LEU A 263 19.28 4.20 6.84
CA LEU A 263 20.29 5.23 7.02
C LEU A 263 21.65 4.82 6.43
N LEU A 264 22.11 3.59 6.73
CA LEU A 264 23.33 3.02 6.20
C LEU A 264 23.31 2.99 4.66
N MET A 265 22.24 2.48 4.06
CA MET A 265 22.11 2.38 2.60
C MET A 265 22.10 3.75 1.93
N VAL A 266 21.32 4.71 2.47
CA VAL A 266 21.31 6.09 1.98
C VAL A 266 22.73 6.67 1.99
N LYS A 267 23.46 6.48 3.09
CA LYS A 267 24.84 6.97 3.21
C LYS A 267 25.79 6.33 2.21
N ILE A 268 25.74 5.02 2.04
CA ILE A 268 26.57 4.28 1.06
C ILE A 268 26.32 4.79 -0.37
N TYR A 269 25.06 5.00 -0.76
CA TYR A 269 24.78 5.53 -2.10
C TYR A 269 25.27 6.97 -2.26
N THR A 270 25.07 7.83 -1.26
CA THR A 270 25.57 9.20 -1.34
C THR A 270 27.09 9.30 -1.32
N SER A 271 27.81 8.43 -0.59
CA SER A 271 29.28 8.41 -0.58
C SER A 271 29.86 7.95 -1.91
N ARG A 272 29.09 7.20 -2.72
CA ARG A 272 29.40 6.85 -4.12
C ARG A 272 29.06 7.95 -5.12
N GLY A 273 28.64 9.13 -4.66
CA GLY A 273 28.35 10.30 -5.50
C GLY A 273 26.94 10.37 -6.06
N LEU A 274 26.01 9.49 -5.65
CA LEU A 274 24.62 9.60 -6.09
C LEU A 274 23.95 10.79 -5.42
N ALA A 275 23.28 11.62 -6.23
CA ALA A 275 22.42 12.69 -5.72
C ALA A 275 21.18 12.10 -5.01
N ALA A 276 20.63 12.82 -4.02
CA ALA A 276 19.50 12.36 -3.22
C ALA A 276 18.29 11.86 -4.05
N LYS A 277 18.03 12.47 -5.22
CA LYS A 277 16.97 12.02 -6.14
C LYS A 277 17.27 10.64 -6.75
N ALA A 278 18.53 10.36 -7.11
CA ALA A 278 18.93 9.06 -7.64
C ALA A 278 18.89 7.99 -6.54
N VAL A 279 19.34 8.33 -5.32
CA VAL A 279 19.20 7.45 -4.14
C VAL A 279 17.75 7.10 -3.87
N ALA A 280 16.84 8.08 -3.97
CA ALA A 280 15.41 7.88 -3.78
C ALA A 280 14.84 6.86 -4.78
N THR A 281 15.17 7.00 -6.07
CA THR A 281 14.77 6.03 -7.09
C THR A 281 15.31 4.63 -6.81
N GLU A 282 16.60 4.53 -6.50
CA GLU A 282 17.30 3.26 -6.27
C GLU A 282 16.72 2.52 -5.05
N MET A 283 16.47 3.25 -3.97
CA MET A 283 15.89 2.71 -2.74
C MET A 283 14.37 2.59 -2.78
N LYS A 284 13.72 3.00 -3.89
CA LYS A 284 12.26 3.11 -4.04
C LYS A 284 11.61 3.93 -2.91
N LEU A 285 12.30 4.99 -2.49
CA LEU A 285 11.83 5.94 -1.47
C LEU A 285 11.44 7.27 -2.13
N ALA A 286 10.62 8.06 -1.44
CA ALA A 286 10.38 9.43 -1.85
C ALA A 286 11.61 10.33 -1.56
N PRO A 287 11.96 11.30 -2.43
CA PRO A 287 13.15 12.14 -2.25
C PRO A 287 13.24 12.90 -0.91
N PHE A 288 12.09 13.31 -0.34
CA PHE A 288 12.07 13.98 0.96
C PHE A 288 12.48 13.04 2.11
N ILE A 289 12.20 11.74 1.99
CA ILE A 289 12.61 10.73 2.98
C ILE A 289 14.13 10.62 2.96
N VAL A 290 14.74 10.52 1.77
CA VAL A 290 16.20 10.50 1.63
C VAL A 290 16.81 11.76 2.23
N ASN A 291 16.27 12.94 1.93
CA ASN A 291 16.75 14.20 2.50
C ASN A 291 16.61 14.24 4.04
N LYS A 292 15.50 13.74 4.58
CA LYS A 292 15.27 13.63 6.03
C LYS A 292 16.27 12.67 6.68
N VAL A 293 16.48 11.50 6.08
CA VAL A 293 17.45 10.50 6.52
C VAL A 293 18.88 11.07 6.46
N LEU A 294 19.26 11.81 5.41
CA LEU A 294 20.57 12.46 5.33
C LEU A 294 20.73 13.57 6.37
N LYS A 295 19.68 14.37 6.60
CA LYS A 295 19.68 15.47 7.57
C LYS A 295 19.84 14.93 8.99
N ASN A 296 19.00 13.97 9.39
CA ASN A 296 19.06 13.34 10.71
C ASN A 296 20.33 12.50 10.83
N GLY A 297 20.72 11.86 9.73
CA GLY A 297 21.87 10.99 9.58
C GLY A 297 23.23 11.68 9.55
N LYS A 298 23.34 13.01 9.61
CA LYS A 298 24.60 13.70 9.33
C LYS A 298 25.76 13.22 10.21
N HIS A 299 25.50 12.94 11.48
CA HIS A 299 26.51 12.61 12.49
C HIS A 299 26.95 11.14 12.54
N TYR A 300 26.50 10.28 11.61
CA TYR A 300 26.71 8.83 11.67
C TYR A 300 27.75 8.29 10.67
N PRO A 301 28.98 7.96 11.06
CA PRO A 301 29.91 7.30 10.13
C PRO A 301 29.32 5.99 9.59
N ILE A 302 29.65 5.63 8.35
CA ILE A 302 29.18 4.39 7.72
C ILE A 302 29.65 3.17 8.52
N ASP A 303 30.89 3.19 9.01
CA ASP A 303 31.49 2.07 9.76
C ASP A 303 30.74 1.82 11.08
N ASN A 304 30.40 2.86 11.83
CA ASN A 304 29.60 2.72 13.06
C ASN A 304 28.21 2.14 12.76
N LEU A 305 27.55 2.58 11.70
CA LEU A 305 26.25 2.03 11.31
C LEU A 305 26.35 0.56 10.90
N TRP A 306 27.46 0.17 10.28
CA TRP A 306 27.75 -1.22 9.94
C TRP A 306 27.94 -2.09 11.20
N GLU A 307 28.73 -1.63 12.17
CA GLU A 307 28.91 -2.30 13.45
C GLU A 307 27.60 -2.45 14.23
N ILE A 308 26.78 -1.40 14.28
CA ILE A 308 25.46 -1.46 14.92
C ILE A 308 24.56 -2.50 14.24
N MET A 309 24.63 -2.64 12.92
CA MET A 309 23.88 -3.67 12.20
C MET A 309 24.34 -5.09 12.54
N ILE A 310 25.64 -5.30 12.79
CA ILE A 310 26.17 -6.60 13.25
C ILE A 310 25.67 -6.90 14.66
N ILE A 311 25.80 -5.95 15.59
CA ILE A 311 25.29 -6.09 16.97
C ILE A 311 23.79 -6.38 16.95
N GLY A 312 23.04 -5.70 16.08
CA GLY A 312 21.62 -5.92 15.90
C GLY A 312 21.28 -7.32 15.40
N ALA A 313 22.09 -7.89 14.50
CA ALA A 313 21.90 -9.25 14.01
C ALA A 313 22.17 -10.30 15.10
N ASP A 314 23.23 -10.11 15.90
CA ASP A 314 23.54 -11.01 17.01
C ASP A 314 22.43 -10.99 18.07
N LEU A 315 21.94 -9.80 18.44
CA LEU A 315 20.84 -9.66 19.40
C LEU A 315 19.52 -10.22 18.85
N ASP A 316 19.22 -10.06 17.56
CA ASP A 316 18.04 -10.67 16.93
C ASP A 316 18.05 -12.21 17.09
N ALA A 317 19.21 -12.83 16.86
CA ALA A 317 19.40 -14.26 17.03
C ALA A 317 19.22 -14.68 18.50
N GLN A 318 19.91 -14.01 19.43
CA GLN A 318 19.82 -14.31 20.86
C GLN A 318 18.38 -14.18 21.39
N MET A 319 17.66 -13.13 20.99
CA MET A 319 16.26 -12.93 21.37
C MET A 319 15.35 -14.05 20.85
N LYS A 320 15.54 -14.48 19.59
CA LYS A 320 14.73 -15.54 18.97
C LYS A 320 15.04 -16.94 19.51
N LEU A 321 16.28 -17.16 19.95
CA LEU A 321 16.72 -18.40 20.60
C LEU A 321 16.36 -18.45 22.10
N GLY A 322 15.90 -17.34 22.67
CA GLY A 322 15.58 -17.24 24.09
C GLY A 322 16.80 -17.17 25.01
N GLU A 323 17.97 -16.81 24.46
CA GLU A 323 19.23 -16.70 25.20
C GLU A 323 19.31 -15.40 26.02
N ILE A 324 18.52 -14.39 25.65
CA ILE A 324 18.42 -13.10 26.32
C ILE A 324 16.96 -12.68 26.46
N ASP A 325 16.61 -12.04 27.58
CA ASP A 325 15.31 -11.40 27.71
C ASP A 325 15.15 -10.30 26.65
N GLN A 326 13.97 -10.24 26.04
CA GLN A 326 13.73 -9.38 24.89
C GLN A 326 13.77 -7.90 25.26
N ASN A 327 13.24 -7.52 26.43
CA ASN A 327 13.26 -6.12 26.86
C ASN A 327 14.70 -5.70 27.16
N PHE A 328 15.43 -6.55 27.90
CA PHE A 328 16.82 -6.31 28.20
C PHE A 328 17.70 -6.21 26.94
N ALA A 329 17.42 -7.04 25.93
CA ALA A 329 18.14 -6.98 24.65
C ALA A 329 17.96 -5.63 23.94
N LEU A 330 16.75 -5.05 23.96
CA LEU A 330 16.51 -3.72 23.38
C LEU A 330 17.20 -2.61 24.19
N GLU A 331 17.12 -2.66 25.52
CA GLU A 331 17.83 -1.71 26.37
C GLU A 331 19.34 -1.76 26.09
N LEU A 332 19.91 -2.98 26.08
CA LEU A 332 21.31 -3.21 25.76
C LEU A 332 21.66 -2.71 24.36
N PHE A 333 20.80 -2.94 23.37
CA PHE A 333 21.00 -2.43 22.02
C PHE A 333 21.08 -0.91 22.02
N LEU A 334 20.12 -0.21 22.62
CA LEU A 334 20.13 1.26 22.71
C LEU A 334 21.38 1.78 23.43
N MET A 335 21.89 1.06 24.44
CA MET A 335 23.13 1.44 25.13
C MET A 335 24.39 1.23 24.29
N LYS A 336 24.39 0.26 23.37
CA LYS A 336 25.52 -0.01 22.45
C LYS A 336 25.55 0.92 21.23
N ILE A 337 24.41 1.52 20.88
CA ILE A 337 24.31 2.51 19.80
C ILE A 337 24.82 3.90 20.28
N ALA A 338 24.86 4.14 21.59
CA ALA A 338 25.20 5.41 22.23
C ALA A 338 26.69 5.79 22.20
#